data_AF-A0A963J515-F1
#
_entry.id   AF-A0A963J515-F1
#
_cell.length_a   1.000
_cell.length_b   1.000
_cell.length_c   1.000
_cell.angle_alpha   90.00
_cell.angle_beta   90.00
_cell.angle_gamma   90.00
#
_symmetry.space_group_name_H-M   'P 1'
#
loop_
_entity.id
_entity.type
_entity.pdbx_description
1 polymer ?
#
loop_
_entity_poly.entity_id
_entity_poly.type
_entity_poly.pdbx_seq_one_letter_code
_entity_poly.pdbx_strand_id
1 'polypeptide(L)' 'EASYAMEGDQLIPTLRGRAFMSAEATLLIEPNDPFGWGIQL' A
#
# COMPACT_ATOMS: atom_id res chain seq x y z
N GLU A 1 7.71 3.87 -15.10
CA GLU A 1 9.12 4.15 -15.46
C GLU A 1 9.99 3.68 -14.30
N ALA A 2 11.18 3.13 -14.59
CA ALA A 2 12.14 2.70 -13.57
C ALA A 2 13.49 3.36 -13.83
N SER A 3 14.14 3.84 -12.79
CA SER A 3 15.50 4.39 -12.84
C SER A 3 16.25 4.04 -11.56
N TYR A 4 17.56 4.28 -11.53
CA TYR A 4 18.37 4.13 -10.33
C TYR A 4 19.48 5.18 -10.32
N ALA A 5 20.00 5.46 -9.14
CA ALA A 5 21.22 6.24 -8.93
C ALA A 5 22.20 5.47 -8.05
N MET A 6 23.49 5.80 -8.12
CA MET A 6 24.50 5.28 -7.21
C MET A 6 24.87 6.36 -6.20
N GLU A 7 24.93 6.00 -4.92
CA GLU A 7 25.47 6.83 -3.85
C GLU A 7 26.64 6.07 -3.21
N GLY A 8 27.86 6.37 -3.67
CA GLY A 8 29.02 5.53 -3.39
C GLY A 8 28.80 4.11 -3.95
N ASP A 9 28.88 3.11 -3.07
CA ASP A 9 28.65 1.69 -3.40
C ASP A 9 27.17 1.28 -3.29
N GLN A 10 26.27 2.21 -2.97
CA GLN A 10 24.85 1.91 -2.76
C GLN A 10 24.01 2.23 -4.00
N LEU A 11 23.15 1.28 -4.41
CA LEU A 11 22.16 1.48 -5.47
C LEU A 11 20.84 1.99 -4.89
N ILE A 12 20.35 3.12 -5.42
CA ILE A 12 19.10 3.77 -5.02
C ILE A 12 18.08 3.63 -6.16
N PRO A 13 17.14 2.66 -6.11
CA PRO A 13 16.16 2.46 -7.16
C PRO A 13 15.00 3.44 -7.02
N THR A 14 14.45 3.85 -8.15
CA THR A 14 13.23 4.68 -8.24
C THR A 14 12.24 4.00 -9.18
N LEU A 15 11.02 3.81 -8.70
CA LEU A 15 9.89 3.33 -9.50
C LEU A 15 8.82 4.41 -9.57
N ARG A 16 8.42 4.78 -10.79
CA ARG A 16 7.31 5.69 -11.06
C ARG A 16 6.13 4.92 -11.64
N GLY A 17 5.03 4.92 -10.91
CA GLY A 17 3.74 4.41 -11.33
C GLY A 17 2.67 5.51 -11.34
N ARG A 18 1.45 5.12 -11.72
CA ARG A 18 0.26 5.96 -11.59
C ARG A 18 -0.72 5.20 -10.71
N ALA A 19 -1.30 5.89 -9.73
CA ALA A 19 -2.43 5.39 -8.96
C ALA A 19 -3.70 6.10 -9.43
N PHE A 20 -4.83 5.41 -9.29
CA PHE A 20 -6.15 5.93 -9.62
C PHE A 20 -7.05 5.70 -8.41
N MET A 21 -7.97 6.64 -8.17
CA MET A 21 -9.03 6.42 -7.19
C MET A 21 -9.89 5.26 -7.69
N SER A 22 -9.98 4.18 -6.91
CA SER A 22 -10.85 3.05 -7.24
C SER A 22 -12.28 3.33 -6.79
N ALA A 23 -12.44 3.73 -5.53
CA ALA A 23 -13.72 4.05 -4.90
C ALA A 23 -13.50 4.92 -3.65
N GLU A 24 -14.56 5.57 -3.21
CA GLU A 24 -14.68 6.17 -1.90
C GLU A 24 -15.66 5.35 -1.06
N ALA A 25 -15.30 5.04 0.18
CA ALA A 25 -16.11 4.22 1.08
C ALA A 25 -15.91 4.64 2.54
N THR A 26 -16.90 4.31 3.37
CA THR A 26 -16.82 4.44 4.84
C THR A 26 -16.65 3.05 5.46
N LEU A 27 -15.58 2.86 6.24
CA LEU A 27 -15.38 1.64 7.01
C LEU A 27 -16.18 1.71 8.31
N LEU A 28 -17.07 0.75 8.51
CA LEU A 28 -17.83 0.58 9.75
C LEU A 28 -17.40 -0.74 10.40
N ILE A 29 -17.05 -0.69 11.68
CA ILE A 29 -16.69 -1.86 12.47
C ILE A 29 -17.55 -1.83 13.74
N GLU A 30 -18.38 -2.86 13.90
CA GLU A 30 -19.17 -3.03 15.12
C GLU A 30 -18.26 -3.51 16.27
N PRO A 31 -18.40 -2.95 17.50
CA PRO A 31 -17.53 -3.31 18.62
C PRO A 31 -17.50 -4.79 18.98
N ASN A 32 -18.58 -5.53 18.66
CA ASN A 32 -18.74 -6.94 18.98
C ASN A 32 -18.61 -7.85 17.75
N ASP A 33 -18.15 -7.33 16.60
CA ASP A 33 -17.89 -8.16 15.42
C ASP A 33 -16.66 -9.05 15.67
N PRO A 34 -16.80 -10.39 15.72
CA PRO A 34 -15.68 -11.30 15.96
C PRO A 34 -14.64 -11.29 14.82
N PHE A 35 -14.97 -10.69 13.67
CA PHE A 35 -14.11 -10.61 12.49
C PHE A 35 -13.85 -9.17 12.03
N GLY A 36 -14.12 -8.16 12.87
CA GLY A 36 -13.94 -6.75 12.51
C GLY A 36 -12.51 -6.36 12.08
N TRP A 37 -11.52 -7.19 12.44
CA TRP A 37 -10.11 -7.03 12.09
C TRP A 37 -9.61 -7.99 11.01
N GLY A 38 -10.54 -8.69 10.35
CA GLY A 38 -10.25 -9.68 9.30
C GLY A 38 -10.25 -11.12 9.79
N ILE A 39 -10.23 -12.02 8.81
CA ILE A 39 -10.16 -13.47 9.01
C ILE A 39 -8.79 -13.94 8.50
N GLN A 40 -8.11 -14.77 9.28
CA GLN A 40 -6.87 -15.44 8.88
C GLN A 40 -7.13 -16.93 8.70
N LEU A 41 -6.45 -17.54 7.72
CA LEU A 41 -6.54 -18.96 7.39
C LEU A 41 -5.47 -19.78 8.12
#